data_AF-A0A3B6U3E6-F1
#
_entry.id   AF-A0A3B6U3E6-F1
#
_cell.length_a   1.000
_cell.length_b   1.000
_cell.length_c   1.000
_cell.angle_alpha   90.00
_cell.angle_beta   90.00
_cell.angle_gamma   90.00
#
_symmetry.space_group_name_H-M   'P 1'
#
loop_
_entity.id
_entity.type
_entity.pdbx_description
1 polymer ?
#
loop_
_entity_poly.entity_id
_entity_poly.type
_entity_poly.pdbx_seq_one_letter_code
_entity_poly.pdbx_strand_id
1 'polypeptide(L)'
;MQGLTASSQLSLAVVFAVFLLGSADAAHGLTRVVSSSSDEPCNEMTLYYHDILYNGVNNTRNATSAAATKPTALSTTHWKNGTYFGTLVVFNDPMTVGKALPVAGEEPAARAQGFYFYDKQESYTSWFGFSIVFNSTAHKGTMNLVGADLMDDKTRDLSVVGGTGDFFMARGIATLRLDASEGTVYFRLQMDIKLYECYV
;
A
#
# COMPACT_ATOMS: atom_id res chain seq x y z
N MET A 1 -32.54 -74.96 24.36
CA MET A 1 -31.19 -74.36 24.31
C MET A 1 -30.84 -74.13 22.85
N GLN A 2 -31.06 -72.92 22.33
CA GLN A 2 -30.59 -72.49 21.02
C GLN A 2 -29.71 -71.27 21.25
N GLY A 3 -28.42 -71.40 20.99
CA GLY A 3 -27.45 -70.30 21.02
C GLY A 3 -27.26 -69.75 19.62
N LEU A 4 -27.55 -68.46 19.44
CA LEU A 4 -27.12 -67.67 18.28
C LEU A 4 -25.64 -67.31 18.45
N THR A 5 -24.82 -67.60 17.44
CA THR A 5 -23.47 -67.02 17.30
C THR A 5 -23.56 -65.67 16.59
N ALA A 6 -23.02 -64.64 17.23
CA ALA A 6 -23.04 -63.27 16.72
C ALA A 6 -21.85 -62.96 15.79
N SER A 7 -22.20 -62.19 14.77
CA SER A 7 -21.43 -61.66 13.65
C SER A 7 -20.17 -60.84 14.02
N SER A 8 -19.11 -61.03 13.24
CA SER A 8 -17.88 -60.24 13.17
C SER A 8 -18.08 -58.98 12.33
N GLN A 9 -18.16 -57.80 12.95
CA GLN A 9 -18.04 -56.50 12.29
C GLN A 9 -17.53 -55.45 13.29
N LEU A 10 -16.24 -55.40 13.60
CA LEU A 10 -15.70 -54.42 14.56
C LEU A 10 -14.22 -54.10 14.34
N SER A 11 -13.81 -53.80 13.09
CA SER A 11 -12.38 -53.47 12.84
C SER A 11 -12.10 -52.35 11.84
N LEU A 12 -13.10 -51.61 11.32
CA LEU A 12 -12.82 -50.57 10.31
C LEU A 12 -13.04 -49.12 10.78
N ALA A 13 -13.74 -48.89 11.89
CA ALA A 13 -14.04 -47.52 12.35
C ALA A 13 -12.88 -46.82 13.07
N VAL A 14 -11.90 -47.58 13.61
CA VAL A 14 -10.84 -47.00 14.46
C VAL A 14 -9.71 -46.35 13.64
N VAL A 15 -9.49 -46.79 12.40
CA VAL A 15 -8.39 -46.24 11.57
C VAL A 15 -8.71 -44.85 11.02
N PHE A 16 -9.99 -44.51 10.84
CA PHE A 16 -10.40 -43.18 10.35
C PHE A 16 -10.37 -42.09 11.43
N ALA A 17 -10.44 -42.46 12.71
CA ALA A 17 -10.42 -41.51 13.82
C ALA A 17 -9.00 -40.97 14.13
N VAL A 18 -7.95 -41.66 13.69
CA VAL A 18 -6.55 -41.26 13.95
C VAL A 18 -6.04 -40.23 12.93
N PHE A 19 -6.69 -40.08 11.78
CA PHE A 19 -6.32 -39.08 10.76
C PHE A 19 -6.92 -37.68 10.98
N LEU A 20 -7.75 -37.48 12.00
CA LEU A 20 -8.35 -36.18 12.33
C LEU A 20 -7.59 -35.39 13.42
N LEU A 21 -6.43 -35.89 13.87
CA LEU A 21 -5.59 -35.24 14.89
C LEU A 21 -4.32 -34.59 14.31
N GLY A 22 -4.41 -33.99 13.12
CA GLY A 22 -3.23 -33.53 12.40
C GLY A 22 -3.47 -32.38 11.43
N SER A 23 -4.15 -31.32 11.87
CA SER A 23 -3.96 -29.94 11.35
C SER A 23 -4.72 -28.99 12.26
N ALA A 24 -4.27 -28.90 13.51
CA ALA A 24 -4.33 -27.59 14.14
C ALA A 24 -3.38 -26.74 13.29
N ASP A 25 -3.94 -25.98 12.34
CA ASP A 25 -3.23 -24.82 11.82
C ASP A 25 -2.73 -24.08 13.05
N ALA A 26 -1.41 -24.00 13.20
CA ALA A 26 -0.83 -23.07 14.12
C ALA A 26 -1.35 -21.71 13.66
N ALA A 27 -2.40 -21.22 14.31
CA ALA A 27 -2.69 -19.80 14.33
C ALA A 27 -1.37 -19.18 14.75
N HIS A 28 -0.64 -18.63 13.78
CA HIS A 28 0.58 -17.89 14.03
C HIS A 28 0.13 -16.78 14.98
N GLY A 29 0.40 -16.97 16.27
CA GLY A 29 -0.16 -16.17 17.34
C GLY A 29 0.50 -14.82 17.34
N LEU A 30 0.16 -13.99 16.36
CA LEU A 30 0.62 -12.62 16.29
C LEU A 30 0.09 -11.88 17.52
N THR A 31 0.99 -11.24 18.25
CA THR A 31 0.68 -10.42 19.39
C THR A 31 0.26 -9.04 18.90
N ARG A 32 -0.96 -8.65 19.22
CA ARG A 32 -1.45 -7.30 18.95
C ARG A 32 -0.73 -6.30 19.87
N VAL A 33 0.00 -5.37 19.27
CA VAL A 33 0.64 -4.25 19.94
C VAL A 33 -0.07 -2.98 19.53
N VAL A 34 -0.67 -2.27 20.49
CA VAL A 34 -1.27 -0.96 20.29
C VAL A 34 -0.45 0.04 21.09
N SER A 35 0.05 1.07 20.41
CA SER A 35 0.82 2.12 21.05
C SER A 35 -0.03 2.91 22.04
N SER A 36 0.57 3.26 23.19
CA SER A 36 -0.06 4.07 24.23
C SER A 36 0.14 5.58 24.03
N SER A 37 0.98 6.01 23.08
CA SER A 37 1.26 7.43 22.84
C SER A 37 1.50 7.73 21.36
N SER A 38 1.31 8.99 20.95
CA SER A 38 1.59 9.42 19.57
C SER A 38 3.08 9.41 19.22
N ASP A 39 3.96 9.40 20.21
CA ASP A 39 5.40 9.54 20.03
C ASP A 39 6.14 8.20 20.02
N GLU A 40 5.44 7.10 20.33
CA GLU A 40 6.02 5.76 20.44
C GLU A 40 5.30 4.79 19.47
N PRO A 41 5.46 4.93 18.15
CA PRO A 41 4.89 3.98 17.19
C PRO A 41 5.48 2.58 17.40
N CYS A 42 4.67 1.53 17.16
CA CYS A 42 5.11 0.14 17.27
C CYS A 42 5.98 -0.29 16.08
N ASN A 43 5.92 0.44 14.96
CA ASN A 43 6.81 0.30 13.82
C ASN A 43 6.96 1.67 13.15
N GLU A 44 8.19 2.02 12.77
CA GLU A 44 8.49 3.27 12.08
C GLU A 44 9.47 3.00 10.94
N MET A 45 9.19 3.60 9.78
CA MET A 45 10.08 3.55 8.62
C MET A 45 9.95 4.80 7.76
N THR A 46 11.02 5.15 7.05
CA THR A 46 11.00 6.20 6.02
C THR A 46 11.28 5.60 4.66
N LEU A 47 10.45 5.95 3.68
CA LEU A 47 10.64 5.63 2.27
C LEU A 47 10.59 6.90 1.43
N TYR A 48 11.26 6.87 0.28
CA TYR A 48 11.17 7.91 -0.74
C TYR A 48 10.32 7.39 -1.89
N TYR A 49 9.18 8.03 -2.11
CA TYR A 49 8.24 7.77 -3.20
C TYR A 49 8.61 8.61 -4.42
N HIS A 50 8.74 7.98 -5.57
CA HIS A 50 9.16 8.64 -6.81
C HIS A 50 8.12 8.46 -7.92
N ASP A 51 7.51 9.55 -8.35
CA ASP A 51 6.58 9.54 -9.49
C ASP A 51 7.28 10.14 -10.71
N ILE A 52 7.22 9.41 -11.83
CA ILE A 52 7.69 9.87 -13.15
C ILE A 52 6.51 9.80 -14.11
N LEU A 53 5.86 10.94 -14.33
CA LEU A 53 4.68 11.05 -15.18
C LEU A 53 5.04 10.88 -16.65
N TYR A 54 4.29 10.02 -17.34
CA TYR A 54 4.39 9.89 -18.79
C TYR A 54 4.09 11.21 -19.50
N ASN A 55 5.07 11.73 -20.24
CA ASN A 55 4.99 13.04 -20.87
C ASN A 55 4.47 12.99 -22.32
N GLY A 56 4.23 11.80 -22.88
CA GLY A 56 3.74 11.64 -24.25
C GLY A 56 4.79 11.87 -25.36
N VAL A 57 6.05 12.12 -25.01
CA VAL A 57 7.09 12.52 -25.97
C VAL A 57 8.24 11.52 -26.02
N ASN A 58 9.01 11.40 -24.93
CA ASN A 58 10.30 10.70 -24.96
C ASN A 58 10.65 9.93 -23.68
N ASN A 59 9.71 9.76 -22.74
CA ASN A 59 9.98 9.09 -21.48
C ASN A 59 9.23 7.76 -21.28
N THR A 60 8.69 7.14 -22.33
CA THR A 60 7.88 5.90 -22.24
C THR A 60 8.57 4.78 -21.44
N ARG A 61 9.90 4.63 -21.56
CA ARG A 61 10.65 3.60 -20.81
C ARG A 61 10.87 3.93 -19.34
N ASN A 62 10.83 5.22 -18.98
CA ASN A 62 11.17 5.70 -17.65
C ASN A 62 9.93 6.08 -16.83
N ALA A 63 8.81 6.34 -17.50
CA ALA A 63 7.56 6.71 -16.84
C ALA A 63 7.05 5.57 -15.96
N THR A 64 6.63 5.94 -14.75
CA THR A 64 6.08 5.04 -13.73
C THR A 64 4.61 5.33 -13.45
N SER A 65 4.12 6.48 -13.92
CA SER A 65 2.74 6.90 -13.85
C SER A 65 2.22 7.48 -15.16
N ALA A 66 0.89 7.51 -15.33
CA ALA A 66 0.24 8.09 -16.49
C ALA A 66 -1.14 8.65 -16.14
N ALA A 67 -1.49 9.78 -16.76
CA ALA A 67 -2.85 10.30 -16.70
C ALA A 67 -3.82 9.33 -17.40
N ALA A 68 -4.76 8.77 -16.64
CA ALA A 68 -5.82 7.89 -17.13
C ALA A 68 -7.04 8.69 -17.61
N THR A 69 -7.21 9.91 -17.11
CA THR A 69 -8.25 10.85 -17.56
C THR A 69 -7.63 12.18 -17.97
N LYS A 70 -8.41 13.00 -18.67
CA LYS A 70 -8.12 14.41 -18.91
C LYS A 70 -9.14 15.25 -18.16
N PRO A 71 -8.82 16.51 -17.77
CA PRO A 71 -9.82 17.43 -17.25
C PRO A 71 -11.04 17.48 -18.17
N THR A 72 -12.24 17.47 -17.59
CA THR A 72 -13.47 17.52 -18.39
C THR A 72 -13.59 18.88 -19.09
N ALA A 73 -14.33 18.93 -20.19
CA ALA A 73 -14.63 20.20 -20.86
C ALA A 73 -15.30 21.21 -19.90
N LEU A 74 -16.18 20.74 -19.01
CA LEU A 74 -16.83 21.58 -17.98
C LEU A 74 -15.85 22.17 -16.96
N SER A 75 -14.76 21.45 -16.67
CA SER A 75 -13.71 21.91 -15.75
C SER A 75 -12.85 23.02 -16.36
N THR A 76 -12.73 23.03 -17.69
CA THR A 76 -11.88 23.94 -18.46
C THR A 76 -12.63 25.14 -19.05
N THR A 77 -13.98 25.11 -19.09
CA THR A 77 -14.80 26.20 -19.63
C THR A 77 -14.90 27.43 -18.72
N HIS A 78 -14.84 27.25 -17.40
CA HIS A 78 -15.03 28.35 -16.44
C HIS A 78 -13.72 29.04 -16.01
N TRP A 79 -12.58 28.35 -16.12
CA TRP A 79 -11.31 28.82 -15.57
C TRP A 79 -10.26 29.00 -16.67
N LYS A 80 -9.83 30.25 -16.89
CA LYS A 80 -8.94 30.65 -18.00
C LYS A 80 -7.55 29.99 -17.98
N ASN A 81 -7.10 29.47 -16.84
CA ASN A 81 -5.76 28.91 -16.68
C ASN A 81 -5.67 27.38 -16.72
N GLY A 82 -6.77 26.68 -17.02
CA GLY A 82 -6.77 25.21 -17.08
C GLY A 82 -6.62 24.59 -15.69
N THR A 83 -7.64 23.87 -15.24
CA THR A 83 -7.57 23.14 -13.97
C THR A 83 -7.10 21.72 -14.26
N TYR A 84 -6.37 21.12 -13.32
CA TYR A 84 -6.10 19.68 -13.34
C TYR A 84 -7.24 18.88 -12.70
N PHE A 85 -8.26 19.56 -12.16
CA PHE A 85 -9.41 18.98 -11.49
C PHE A 85 -10.05 17.84 -12.33
N GLY A 86 -10.16 16.66 -11.70
CA GLY A 86 -10.68 15.45 -12.33
C GLY A 86 -9.66 14.67 -13.18
N THR A 87 -8.42 15.15 -13.29
CA THR A 87 -7.31 14.36 -13.84
C THR A 87 -6.93 13.30 -12.82
N LEU A 88 -7.09 12.04 -13.22
CA LEU A 88 -6.70 10.87 -12.46
C LEU A 88 -5.41 10.32 -13.07
N VAL A 89 -4.42 10.10 -12.23
CA VAL A 89 -3.14 9.49 -12.58
C VAL A 89 -3.08 8.13 -11.92
N VAL A 90 -2.77 7.10 -12.71
CA VAL A 90 -2.47 5.75 -12.21
C VAL A 90 -0.96 5.57 -12.18
N PHE A 91 -0.46 4.88 -11.16
CA PHE A 91 0.98 4.75 -10.95
C PHE A 91 1.40 3.38 -10.42
N ASN A 92 2.62 2.99 -10.79
CA ASN A 92 3.37 1.88 -10.23
C ASN A 92 4.82 2.34 -10.01
N ASP A 93 5.01 3.03 -8.91
CA ASP A 93 6.18 3.85 -8.62
C ASP A 93 7.17 3.12 -7.73
N PRO A 94 8.49 3.29 -7.95
CA PRO A 94 9.50 2.77 -7.04
C PRO A 94 9.49 3.53 -5.71
N MET A 95 9.67 2.79 -4.62
CA MET A 95 9.93 3.35 -3.28
C MET A 95 11.27 2.86 -2.75
N THR A 96 12.09 3.77 -2.24
CA THR A 96 13.48 3.50 -1.86
C THR A 96 13.76 3.93 -0.42
N VAL A 97 14.77 3.33 0.22
CA VAL A 97 15.20 3.72 1.59
C VAL A 97 15.97 5.05 1.58
N GLY A 98 16.61 5.39 0.46
CA GLY A 98 17.36 6.63 0.27
C GLY A 98 16.85 7.42 -0.93
N LYS A 99 17.30 8.68 -1.08
CA LYS A 99 16.78 9.61 -2.10
C LYS A 99 17.08 9.23 -3.56
N ALA A 100 17.97 8.28 -3.79
CA ALA A 100 18.38 7.85 -5.11
C ALA A 100 17.33 6.92 -5.72
N LEU A 101 17.00 7.15 -7.00
CA LEU A 101 16.26 6.16 -7.78
C LEU A 101 17.10 4.89 -7.95
N PRO A 102 16.47 3.70 -8.03
CA PRO A 102 17.17 2.47 -8.34
C PRO A 102 17.86 2.57 -9.69
N VAL A 103 19.05 1.97 -9.82
CA VAL A 103 19.67 1.83 -11.14
C VAL A 103 18.88 0.84 -11.99
N ALA A 104 19.01 0.95 -13.31
CA ALA A 104 18.26 0.10 -14.23
C ALA A 104 18.48 -1.40 -13.92
N GLY A 105 17.39 -2.12 -13.64
CA GLY A 105 17.40 -3.54 -13.30
C GLY A 105 17.50 -3.87 -11.81
N GLU A 106 17.67 -2.87 -10.94
CA GLU A 106 17.59 -3.04 -9.49
C GLU A 106 16.13 -2.95 -9.02
N GLU A 107 15.73 -3.86 -8.13
CA GLU A 107 14.41 -3.81 -7.51
C GLU A 107 14.40 -2.76 -6.38
N PRO A 108 13.39 -1.88 -6.32
CA PRO A 108 13.23 -0.93 -5.23
C PRO A 108 12.89 -1.66 -3.92
N ALA A 109 12.99 -0.95 -2.79
CA ALA A 109 12.64 -1.49 -1.48
C ALA A 109 11.15 -1.89 -1.39
N ALA A 110 10.29 -1.12 -2.06
CA ALA A 110 8.88 -1.41 -2.26
C ALA A 110 8.38 -0.74 -3.54
N ARG A 111 7.12 -1.01 -3.90
CA ARG A 111 6.42 -0.27 -4.97
C ARG A 111 5.15 0.36 -4.45
N ALA A 112 4.91 1.62 -4.78
CA ALA A 112 3.62 2.27 -4.56
C ALA A 112 2.74 2.02 -5.80
N GLN A 113 1.58 1.41 -5.61
CA GLN A 113 0.66 1.04 -6.70
C GLN A 113 -0.73 1.58 -6.39
N GLY A 114 -1.26 2.42 -7.27
CA GLY A 114 -2.57 3.02 -7.06
C GLY A 114 -2.83 4.20 -7.96
N PHE A 115 -3.51 5.19 -7.42
CA PHE A 115 -3.86 6.41 -8.14
C PHE A 115 -3.87 7.63 -7.22
N TYR A 116 -3.70 8.78 -7.85
CA TYR A 116 -4.10 10.06 -7.28
C TYR A 116 -4.95 10.82 -8.29
N PHE A 117 -5.79 11.72 -7.81
CA PHE A 117 -6.52 12.64 -8.68
C PHE A 117 -6.56 14.03 -8.07
N TYR A 118 -6.61 15.05 -8.92
CA TYR A 118 -6.74 16.43 -8.47
C TYR A 118 -8.20 16.75 -8.16
N ASP A 119 -8.48 17.22 -6.95
CA ASP A 119 -9.82 17.27 -6.37
C ASP A 119 -10.30 18.68 -6.01
N LYS A 120 -9.53 19.72 -6.35
CA LYS A 120 -9.94 21.12 -6.19
C LYS A 120 -9.77 21.94 -7.48
N GLN A 121 -10.69 22.88 -7.70
CA GLN A 121 -10.73 23.68 -8.92
C GLN A 121 -9.72 24.83 -8.91
N GLU A 122 -9.51 25.46 -7.75
CA GLU A 122 -8.77 26.72 -7.62
C GLU A 122 -7.32 26.54 -7.12
N SER A 123 -7.01 25.41 -6.47
CA SER A 123 -5.67 25.11 -5.94
C SER A 123 -5.25 23.68 -6.25
N TYR A 124 -3.94 23.43 -6.29
CA TYR A 124 -3.40 22.08 -6.46
C TYR A 124 -3.54 21.31 -5.14
N THR A 125 -4.62 20.55 -5.03
CA THR A 125 -4.74 19.49 -4.05
C THR A 125 -4.98 18.20 -4.79
N SER A 126 -4.57 17.10 -4.16
CA SER A 126 -4.81 15.78 -4.70
C SER A 126 -5.37 14.86 -3.64
N TRP A 127 -5.96 13.76 -4.07
CA TRP A 127 -6.40 12.70 -3.18
C TRP A 127 -5.75 11.39 -3.62
N PHE A 128 -5.11 10.71 -2.68
CA PHE A 128 -4.35 9.47 -2.91
C PHE A 128 -5.13 8.25 -2.44
N GLY A 129 -5.11 7.20 -3.25
CA GLY A 129 -5.50 5.85 -2.87
C GLY A 129 -4.55 4.83 -3.47
N PHE A 130 -3.73 4.20 -2.63
CA PHE A 130 -2.68 3.28 -3.11
C PHE A 130 -2.26 2.26 -2.07
N SER A 131 -1.55 1.25 -2.54
CA SER A 131 -0.87 0.26 -1.71
C SER A 131 0.65 0.41 -1.84
N ILE A 132 1.36 0.35 -0.73
CA ILE A 132 2.80 0.07 -0.71
C ILE A 132 2.96 -1.45 -0.71
N VAL A 133 3.61 -1.98 -1.74
CA VAL A 133 3.81 -3.41 -1.97
C VAL A 133 5.26 -3.76 -1.67
N PHE A 134 5.46 -4.52 -0.60
CA PHE A 134 6.75 -5.04 -0.18
C PHE A 134 6.91 -6.47 -0.68
N ASN A 135 8.03 -6.75 -1.32
CA ASN A 135 8.36 -8.08 -1.82
C ASN A 135 9.87 -8.35 -1.73
N SER A 136 10.44 -8.10 -0.56
CA SER A 136 11.84 -8.37 -0.25
C SER A 136 11.95 -9.51 0.75
N THR A 137 13.18 -9.91 1.08
CA THR A 137 13.45 -10.84 2.18
C THR A 137 13.25 -10.20 3.55
N ALA A 138 13.30 -8.86 3.65
CA ALA A 138 13.11 -8.14 4.90
C ALA A 138 11.64 -7.89 5.21
N HIS A 139 10.85 -7.55 4.19
CA HIS A 139 9.41 -7.28 4.30
C HIS A 139 8.65 -7.86 3.11
N LYS A 140 7.54 -8.54 3.40
CA LYS A 140 6.63 -9.11 2.42
C LYS A 140 5.17 -8.88 2.81
N GLY A 141 4.44 -8.17 1.98
CA GLY A 141 3.05 -7.80 2.26
C GLY A 141 2.67 -6.46 1.66
N THR A 142 1.55 -5.91 2.10
CA THR A 142 1.08 -4.59 1.63
C THR A 142 0.65 -3.71 2.78
N MET A 143 0.87 -2.40 2.65
CA MET A 143 0.19 -1.38 3.44
C MET A 143 -0.74 -0.59 2.50
N ASN A 144 -1.99 -0.36 2.91
CA ASN A 144 -2.97 0.37 2.12
C ASN A 144 -3.17 1.76 2.71
N LEU A 145 -3.10 2.78 1.86
CA LEU A 145 -3.15 4.17 2.24
C LEU A 145 -4.22 4.92 1.47
N VAL A 146 -4.90 5.83 2.17
CA VAL A 146 -5.86 6.76 1.59
C VAL A 146 -5.77 8.12 2.28
N GLY A 147 -6.03 9.19 1.54
CA GLY A 147 -6.18 10.51 2.15
C GLY A 147 -6.00 11.68 1.18
N ALA A 148 -6.33 12.87 1.68
CA ALA A 148 -6.12 14.12 0.96
C ALA A 148 -4.67 14.58 1.11
N ASP A 149 -4.05 14.93 0.00
CA ASP A 149 -2.76 15.57 -0.11
C ASP A 149 -2.96 17.06 -0.38
N LEU A 150 -2.87 17.84 0.70
CA LEU A 150 -2.89 19.30 0.67
C LEU A 150 -1.50 19.81 0.27
N MET A 151 -1.23 19.86 -1.04
CA MET A 151 0.12 20.06 -1.58
C MET A 151 0.79 21.38 -1.13
N ASP A 152 0.01 22.40 -0.79
CA ASP A 152 0.49 23.69 -0.27
C ASP A 152 1.10 23.59 1.15
N ASP A 153 0.74 22.55 1.91
CA ASP A 153 1.25 22.33 3.26
C ASP A 153 2.68 21.77 3.25
N LYS A 154 3.47 22.11 4.28
CA LYS A 154 4.83 21.57 4.41
C LYS A 154 4.85 20.06 4.66
N THR A 155 3.82 19.54 5.32
CA THR A 155 3.65 18.14 5.69
C THR A 155 2.20 17.76 5.56
N ARG A 156 1.91 16.55 5.07
CA ARG A 156 0.53 16.05 4.89
C ARG A 156 0.45 14.64 5.41
N ASP A 157 -0.64 14.30 6.09
CA ASP A 157 -0.82 12.97 6.67
C ASP A 157 -1.85 12.17 5.86
N LEU A 158 -1.43 10.98 5.43
CA LEU A 158 -2.30 9.96 4.87
C LEU A 158 -2.54 8.87 5.91
N SER A 159 -3.73 8.27 5.88
CA SER A 159 -4.07 7.18 6.78
C SER A 159 -3.57 5.85 6.24
N VAL A 160 -2.88 5.07 7.07
CA VAL A 160 -2.67 3.63 6.82
C VAL A 160 -3.92 2.92 7.33
N VAL A 161 -4.76 2.45 6.41
CA VAL A 161 -6.09 1.91 6.71
C VAL A 161 -6.11 0.38 6.85
N GLY A 162 -5.01 -0.28 6.57
CA GLY A 162 -4.87 -1.72 6.71
C GLY A 162 -3.62 -2.24 6.02
N GLY A 163 -3.38 -3.54 6.17
CA GLY A 163 -2.30 -4.22 5.46
C GLY A 163 -2.45 -5.73 5.41
N THR A 164 -1.53 -6.37 4.69
CA THR A 164 -1.45 -7.81 4.48
C THR A 164 -0.02 -8.31 4.70
N GLY A 165 0.16 -9.62 4.83
CA GLY A 165 1.48 -10.21 5.10
C GLY A 165 2.04 -9.70 6.42
N ASP A 166 3.28 -9.23 6.41
CA ASP A 166 3.95 -8.67 7.59
C ASP A 166 3.23 -7.45 8.19
N PHE A 167 2.34 -6.80 7.42
CA PHE A 167 1.55 -5.65 7.85
C PHE A 167 0.09 -6.00 8.10
N PHE A 168 -0.23 -7.28 8.35
CA PHE A 168 -1.58 -7.74 8.64
C PHE A 168 -2.24 -6.91 9.75
N MET A 169 -3.44 -6.37 9.47
CA MET A 169 -4.23 -5.54 10.39
C MET A 169 -3.54 -4.25 10.88
N ALA A 170 -2.45 -3.82 10.23
CA ALA A 170 -1.74 -2.61 10.60
C ALA A 170 -2.61 -1.35 10.49
N ARG A 171 -2.47 -0.43 11.45
CA ARG A 171 -3.05 0.93 11.38
C ARG A 171 -2.01 1.98 11.75
N GLY A 172 -2.08 3.13 11.09
CA GLY A 172 -1.08 4.17 11.29
C GLY A 172 -1.28 5.40 10.42
N ILE A 173 -0.23 6.21 10.35
CA ILE A 173 -0.18 7.45 9.57
C ILE A 173 1.09 7.45 8.73
N ALA A 174 0.99 7.95 7.50
CA ALA A 174 2.13 8.25 6.65
C ALA A 174 2.21 9.75 6.42
N THR A 175 3.27 10.39 6.89
CA THR A 175 3.50 11.82 6.74
C THR A 175 4.36 12.09 5.50
N LEU A 176 3.80 12.84 4.55
CA LEU A 176 4.42 13.20 3.29
C LEU A 176 5.18 14.52 3.39
N ARG A 177 6.44 14.46 2.96
CA ARG A 177 7.48 15.46 2.63
C ARG A 177 7.69 15.75 1.15
N LEU A 178 7.36 16.90 0.55
CA LEU A 178 7.93 17.21 -0.77
C LEU A 178 9.46 17.38 -0.62
N ASP A 179 10.23 16.48 -1.24
CA ASP A 179 11.70 16.48 -1.15
C ASP A 179 12.34 17.01 -2.44
N ALA A 180 11.78 16.71 -3.61
CA ALA A 180 12.20 17.29 -4.89
C ALA A 180 11.06 17.27 -5.92
N SER A 181 11.08 18.21 -6.85
CA SER A 181 10.22 18.20 -8.04
C SER A 181 10.94 18.80 -9.25
N GLU A 182 10.61 18.29 -10.43
CA GLU A 182 11.10 18.78 -11.71
C GLU A 182 9.91 19.02 -12.65
N GLY A 183 9.43 20.26 -12.67
CA GLY A 183 8.25 20.65 -13.44
C GLY A 183 7.03 19.80 -13.07
N THR A 184 6.37 19.26 -14.09
CA THR A 184 5.19 18.39 -13.94
C THR A 184 5.51 16.91 -14.26
N VAL A 185 6.79 16.57 -14.45
CA VAL A 185 7.19 15.24 -14.95
C VAL A 185 7.71 14.37 -13.84
N TYR A 186 8.38 14.95 -12.84
CA TYR A 186 8.95 14.18 -11.74
C TYR A 186 8.69 14.86 -10.40
N PHE A 187 8.38 14.06 -9.41
CA PHE A 187 8.46 14.48 -8.02
C PHE A 187 8.88 13.34 -7.11
N ARG A 188 9.47 13.71 -5.98
CA ARG A 188 9.88 12.81 -4.91
C ARG A 188 9.29 13.26 -3.60
N LEU A 189 8.58 12.34 -2.94
CA LEU A 189 8.08 12.56 -1.59
C LEU A 189 8.90 11.72 -0.60
N GLN A 190 9.41 12.33 0.46
CA GLN A 190 9.76 11.60 1.68
C GLN A 190 8.47 11.18 2.36
N MET A 191 8.35 9.91 2.74
CA MET A 191 7.17 9.35 3.40
C MET A 191 7.63 8.71 4.71
N ASP A 192 7.32 9.35 5.83
CA ASP A 192 7.56 8.80 7.16
C ASP A 192 6.31 8.05 7.61
N ILE A 193 6.43 6.73 7.75
CA ILE A 193 5.33 5.82 8.07
C ILE A 193 5.47 5.41 9.53
N LYS A 194 4.42 5.66 10.30
CA LYS A 194 4.30 5.31 11.71
C LYS A 194 3.08 4.43 11.92
N LEU A 195 3.30 3.20 12.34
CA LEU A 195 2.22 2.28 12.71
C LEU A 195 2.01 2.33 14.23
N TYR A 196 0.75 2.46 14.62
CA TYR A 196 0.31 2.54 16.02
C TYR A 196 -0.47 1.30 16.46
N GLU A 197 -0.88 0.47 15.50
CA GLU A 197 -1.37 -0.88 15.75
C GLU A 197 -0.61 -1.85 14.84
N CYS A 198 0.10 -2.79 15.48
CA CYS A 198 0.95 -3.79 14.85
C CYS A 198 0.58 -5.19 15.36
N TYR A 199 0.90 -6.20 14.57
CA TYR A 199 0.71 -7.61 14.91
C TYR A 199 2.05 -8.30 14.69
N VAL A 200 2.75 -8.65 15.77
CA VAL A 200 4.14 -9.16 15.77
C VAL A 200 4.30 -10.49 16.46
#